data_AF-A0A1U7R4S7-F1
#
_entry.id   AF-A0A1U7R4S7-F1
#
_cell.length_a   1.000
_cell.length_b   1.000
_cell.length_c   1.000
_cell.angle_alpha   90.00
_cell.angle_beta   90.00
_cell.angle_gamma   90.00
#
_symmetry.space_group_name_H-M   'P 1'
#
loop_
_entity.id
_entity.type
_entity.pdbx_description
1 polymer ?
#
loop_
_entity_poly.entity_id
_entity_poly.type
_entity_poly.pdbx_seq_one_letter_code
_entity_poly.pdbx_strand_id
1 'polypeptide(L)'
;MGKPHLMGYLVLLCYLKADKVLIHQDNNVVEIVQCRMCHLQFPGEKCSRGRGMCTATTEEACMAGKVFKRDGTMWLSFMGCLKNCANVRNIRWGSYLVNFQCCRGYDMCNERI
;
A
#
# COMPACT_ATOMS: atom_id res chain seq x y z
N MET A 1 -36.28 -27.79 -18.17
CA MET A 1 -36.43 -26.51 -17.44
C MET A 1 -35.89 -26.74 -16.03
N GLY A 2 -34.82 -26.15 -15.49
CA GLY A 2 -33.95 -25.07 -15.88
C GLY A 2 -33.13 -24.64 -14.63
N LYS A 3 -32.01 -25.33 -14.38
CA LYS A 3 -30.82 -24.93 -13.59
C LYS A 3 -30.99 -24.36 -12.16
N PRO A 4 -30.98 -25.20 -11.10
CA PRO A 4 -30.77 -24.75 -9.70
C PRO A 4 -29.32 -24.36 -9.37
N HIS A 5 -28.37 -24.57 -10.29
CA HIS A 5 -26.94 -24.34 -10.07
C HIS A 5 -26.50 -22.86 -10.07
N LEU A 6 -27.31 -21.93 -10.61
CA LEU A 6 -26.92 -20.51 -10.69
C LEU A 6 -26.96 -19.81 -9.33
N MET A 7 -27.88 -20.21 -8.44
CA MET A 7 -28.07 -19.56 -7.14
C MET A 7 -26.92 -19.84 -6.16
N GLY A 8 -26.35 -21.05 -6.17
CA GLY A 8 -25.18 -21.36 -5.35
C GLY A 8 -23.90 -20.65 -5.82
N TYR A 9 -23.75 -20.46 -7.14
CA TYR A 9 -22.60 -19.75 -7.72
C TYR A 9 -22.61 -18.25 -7.41
N LEU A 10 -23.79 -17.61 -7.44
CA LEU A 10 -23.97 -16.22 -7.04
C LEU A 10 -23.63 -15.98 -5.57
N VAL A 11 -24.01 -16.90 -4.68
CA VAL A 11 -23.68 -16.84 -3.25
C VAL A 11 -22.17 -17.01 -3.04
N LEU A 12 -21.51 -17.94 -3.76
CA LEU A 12 -20.06 -18.14 -3.68
C LEU A 12 -19.24 -16.92 -4.17
N LEU A 13 -19.72 -16.25 -5.22
CA LEU A 13 -19.11 -15.00 -5.72
C LEU A 13 -19.24 -13.84 -4.71
N CYS A 14 -20.32 -13.79 -3.93
CA CYS A 14 -20.47 -12.80 -2.85
C CYS A 14 -19.45 -13.02 -1.73
N TYR A 15 -19.15 -14.27 -1.37
CA TYR A 15 -18.15 -14.59 -0.35
C TYR A 15 -16.70 -14.33 -0.80
N LEU A 16 -16.40 -14.53 -2.09
CA LEU A 16 -15.08 -14.22 -2.66
C LEU A 16 -14.80 -12.71 -2.80
N LYS A 17 -15.83 -11.85 -2.74
CA LYS A 17 -15.72 -10.40 -2.93
C LYS A 17 -15.61 -9.62 -1.60
N ALA A 18 -15.46 -10.31 -0.48
CA ALA A 18 -15.47 -9.71 0.86
C ALA A 18 -14.24 -8.87 1.23
N ASP A 19 -13.15 -8.90 0.45
CA ASP A 19 -11.93 -8.11 0.74
C ASP A 19 -11.89 -6.72 0.08
N LYS A 20 -12.79 -6.41 -0.86
CA LYS A 20 -12.86 -5.07 -1.47
C LYS A 20 -14.09 -4.33 -0.96
N VAL A 21 -13.91 -3.48 0.06
CA VAL A 21 -14.93 -2.51 0.47
C VAL A 21 -15.09 -1.49 -0.66
N LEU A 22 -16.07 -1.73 -1.53
CA LEU A 22 -16.44 -0.86 -2.63
C LEU A 22 -17.33 0.25 -2.07
N ILE A 23 -16.76 1.39 -1.68
CA ILE A 23 -17.56 2.55 -1.26
C ILE A 23 -18.10 3.23 -2.52
N HIS A 24 -19.40 3.05 -2.77
CA HIS A 24 -20.14 3.74 -3.82
C HIS A 24 -20.47 5.17 -3.36
N GLN A 25 -19.62 6.13 -3.73
CA GLN A 25 -20.02 7.52 -3.87
C GLN A 25 -19.86 7.87 -5.37
N ASP A 26 -20.99 8.11 -6.04
CA ASP A 26 -21.06 8.68 -7.39
C ASP A 26 -20.39 7.89 -8.54
N ASN A 27 -20.83 6.64 -8.80
CA ASN A 27 -20.45 5.83 -9.97
C ASN A 27 -18.94 5.62 -10.23
N ASN A 28 -18.06 6.10 -9.36
CA ASN A 28 -16.63 5.84 -9.40
C ASN A 28 -16.32 4.65 -8.49
N VAL A 29 -15.76 3.59 -9.07
CA VAL A 29 -15.20 2.48 -8.30
C VAL A 29 -13.98 3.00 -7.56
N VAL A 30 -14.13 3.28 -6.27
CA VAL A 30 -13.01 3.61 -5.39
C VAL A 30 -12.33 2.30 -5.01
N GLU A 31 -11.14 2.06 -5.58
CA GLU A 31 -10.31 0.93 -5.19
C GLU A 31 -9.55 1.26 -3.91
N ILE A 32 -10.14 0.84 -2.79
CA ILE A 32 -9.49 0.85 -1.49
C ILE A 32 -8.46 -0.28 -1.46
N VAL A 33 -7.22 0.02 -1.05
CA VAL A 33 -6.14 -0.99 -0.94
C VAL A 33 -5.55 -0.99 0.46
N GLN A 34 -5.26 -2.18 1.00
CA GLN A 34 -4.52 -2.33 2.24
C GLN A 34 -3.02 -2.24 1.97
N CYS A 35 -2.28 -1.53 2.80
CA CYS A 35 -0.84 -1.32 2.66
C CYS A 35 -0.11 -1.81 3.91
N ARG A 36 1.13 -2.29 3.74
CA ARG A 36 2.00 -2.60 4.87
C ARG A 36 2.38 -1.30 5.57
N MET A 37 2.25 -1.28 6.89
CA MET A 37 2.88 -0.25 7.72
C MET A 37 4.16 -0.78 8.34
N CYS A 38 5.19 0.05 8.23
CA CYS A 38 6.41 -0.02 9.02
C CYS A 38 6.97 1.39 9.17
N HIS A 39 7.00 1.94 10.38
CA HIS A 39 7.52 3.29 10.59
C HIS A 39 9.04 3.34 10.47
N LEU A 40 9.75 2.29 10.90
CA LEU A 40 11.21 2.21 10.83
C LEU A 40 11.65 0.77 10.58
N GLN A 41 12.56 0.60 9.63
CA GLN A 41 13.27 -0.64 9.35
C GLN A 41 14.73 -0.33 8.98
N PHE A 42 15.67 -0.87 9.74
CA PHE A 42 17.11 -0.75 9.47
C PHE A 42 17.59 -1.84 8.49
N PRO A 43 18.72 -1.63 7.79
CA PRO A 43 19.33 -2.63 6.94
C PRO A 43 19.56 -3.96 7.68
N GLY A 44 19.11 -5.07 7.09
CA GLY A 44 19.26 -6.41 7.66
C GLY A 44 18.25 -6.77 8.76
N GLU A 45 17.43 -5.82 9.21
CA GLU A 45 16.41 -6.07 10.24
C GLU A 45 15.02 -6.23 9.64
N LYS A 46 14.15 -6.93 10.39
CA LYS A 46 12.69 -6.84 10.18
C LYS A 46 12.21 -5.46 10.65
N CYS A 47 10.97 -5.11 10.30
CA CYS A 47 10.35 -3.87 10.77
C CYS A 47 10.49 -3.70 12.29
N SER A 48 11.22 -2.67 12.73
CA SER A 48 11.57 -2.45 14.13
C SER A 48 10.51 -1.63 14.87
N ARG A 49 9.76 -0.77 14.17
CA ARG A 49 8.69 0.05 14.75
C ARG A 49 7.49 0.23 13.83
N GLY A 50 6.29 0.26 14.41
CA GLY A 50 5.06 0.64 13.70
C GLY A 50 4.60 -0.43 12.69
N ARG A 51 4.80 -1.71 13.03
CA ARG A 51 4.30 -2.83 12.23
C ARG A 51 2.77 -2.83 12.27
N GLY A 52 2.15 -2.78 11.10
CA GLY A 52 0.68 -2.79 11.01
C GLY A 52 0.21 -2.80 9.57
N MET A 53 -1.04 -2.43 9.36
CA MET A 53 -1.64 -2.23 8.05
C MET A 53 -2.42 -0.92 8.09
N CYS A 54 -2.44 -0.20 6.97
CA CYS A 54 -3.33 0.94 6.77
C CYS A 54 -4.14 0.71 5.50
N THR A 55 -5.26 1.41 5.40
CA THR A 55 -6.17 1.32 4.27
C THR A 55 -6.08 2.62 3.50
N ALA A 56 -5.49 2.59 2.30
CA ALA A 56 -5.35 3.78 1.46
C ALA A 56 -6.69 4.11 0.81
N THR A 57 -7.16 5.33 1.08
CA THR A 57 -8.35 5.91 0.47
C THR A 57 -8.05 6.56 -0.89
N THR A 58 -9.03 7.22 -1.53
CA THR A 58 -8.90 7.85 -2.86
C THR A 58 -7.73 8.83 -2.99
N GLU A 59 -7.44 9.57 -1.92
CA GLU A 59 -6.37 10.58 -1.89
C GLU A 59 -5.02 10.00 -1.45
N GLU A 60 -4.98 8.72 -1.12
CA GLU A 60 -3.83 8.03 -0.57
C GLU A 60 -3.32 6.95 -1.52
N ALA A 61 -2.10 6.48 -1.24
CA ALA A 61 -1.55 5.29 -1.87
C ALA A 61 -0.64 4.58 -0.90
N CYS A 62 -0.39 3.29 -1.16
CA CYS A 62 0.71 2.62 -0.49
C CYS A 62 2.03 3.24 -0.92
N MET A 63 2.92 3.43 0.03
CA MET A 63 4.21 4.07 -0.15
C MET A 63 5.31 3.24 0.53
N ALA A 64 6.48 3.21 -0.08
CA ALA A 64 7.74 2.82 0.53
C ALA A 64 8.76 3.96 0.40
N GLY A 65 9.36 4.33 1.53
CA GLY A 65 10.37 5.36 1.65
C GLY A 65 11.72 4.74 1.99
N LYS A 66 12.79 5.22 1.35
CA LYS A 66 14.16 4.80 1.63
C LYS A 66 15.01 6.03 1.89
N VAL A 67 15.70 6.05 3.03
CA VAL A 67 16.61 7.13 3.43
C VAL A 67 18.03 6.64 3.26
N PHE A 68 18.84 7.43 2.57
CA PHE A 68 20.24 7.15 2.27
C PHE A 68 21.13 8.21 2.88
N LYS A 69 22.30 7.81 3.35
CA LYS A 69 23.39 8.73 3.68
C LYS A 69 23.91 9.42 2.41
N ARG A 70 24.69 10.48 2.58
CA ARG A 70 25.30 11.22 1.47
C ARG A 70 26.19 10.35 0.57
N ASP A 71 26.79 9.30 1.12
CA ASP A 71 27.61 8.33 0.39
C ASP A 71 26.80 7.29 -0.41
N GLY A 72 25.46 7.34 -0.36
CA GLY A 72 24.56 6.40 -1.03
C GLY A 72 24.21 5.16 -0.20
N THR A 73 24.78 4.99 0.99
CA THR A 73 24.44 3.87 1.88
C THR A 73 23.02 4.01 2.40
N MET A 74 22.19 2.97 2.22
CA MET A 74 20.84 2.94 2.79
C MET A 74 20.92 2.92 4.32
N TRP A 75 20.24 3.86 4.98
CA TRP A 75 20.25 4.00 6.43
C TRP A 75 19.00 3.39 7.07
N LEU A 76 17.83 3.70 6.53
CA LEU A 76 16.57 3.11 6.98
C LEU A 76 15.51 3.16 5.88
N SER A 77 14.47 2.37 6.06
CA SER A 77 13.27 2.37 5.23
C SER A 77 12.01 2.43 6.06
N PHE A 78 10.92 2.85 5.44
CA PHE A 78 9.60 2.94 6.05
C PHE A 78 8.51 2.71 5.01
N MET A 79 7.33 2.30 5.45
CA MET A 79 6.20 1.90 4.63
C MET A 79 4.90 2.36 5.28
N GLY A 80 3.92 2.76 4.46
CA GLY A 80 2.58 3.11 4.94
C GLY A 80 1.71 3.72 3.85
N CYS A 81 0.63 4.37 4.28
CA CYS A 81 -0.28 5.12 3.41
C CYS A 81 0.16 6.57 3.38
N LEU A 82 0.22 7.17 2.19
CA LEU A 82 0.63 8.56 2.01
C LEU A 82 -0.39 9.32 1.16
N LYS A 83 -0.89 10.43 1.69
CA LYS A 83 -1.71 11.39 0.93
C LYS A 83 -0.91 12.02 -0.20
N ASN A 84 -1.54 12.18 -1.36
CA ASN A 84 -0.92 12.80 -2.55
C ASN A 84 0.43 12.15 -2.92
N CYS A 85 0.53 10.83 -2.77
CA CYS A 85 1.77 10.10 -2.99
C CYS A 85 2.31 10.28 -4.42
N ALA A 86 3.57 10.68 -4.53
CA ALA A 86 4.30 10.82 -5.78
C ALA A 86 5.65 10.08 -5.74
N ASN A 87 6.05 9.52 -6.88
CA ASN A 87 7.36 8.90 -7.04
C ASN A 87 8.43 9.99 -7.16
N VAL A 88 9.35 10.05 -6.21
CA VAL A 88 10.40 11.05 -6.15
C VAL A 88 11.70 10.40 -5.70
N ARG A 89 12.82 10.89 -6.23
CA ARG A 89 14.15 10.37 -5.94
C ARG A 89 15.07 11.50 -5.54
N ASN A 90 16.01 11.19 -4.65
CA ASN A 90 17.09 12.08 -4.22
C ASN A 90 16.61 13.42 -3.63
N ILE A 91 15.47 13.41 -2.91
CA ILE A 91 15.05 14.56 -2.14
C ILE A 91 16.07 14.79 -1.02
N ARG A 92 16.62 16.00 -0.95
CA ARG A 92 17.56 16.37 0.11
C ARG A 92 16.80 16.62 1.41
N TRP A 93 17.20 15.91 2.47
CA TRP A 93 16.73 16.16 3.83
C TRP A 93 17.92 16.23 4.77
N GLY A 94 18.40 17.45 5.03
CA GLY A 94 19.65 17.66 5.77
C GLY A 94 20.84 17.02 5.06
N SER A 95 21.52 16.08 5.72
CA SER A 95 22.64 15.31 5.18
C SER A 95 22.21 14.02 4.45
N TYR A 96 20.91 13.72 4.41
CA TYR A 96 20.35 12.50 3.83
C TYR A 96 19.69 12.74 2.48
N LEU A 97 19.56 11.67 1.70
CA LEU A 97 18.75 11.61 0.48
C LEU A 97 17.56 10.69 0.73
N VAL A 98 16.37 11.13 0.32
CA VAL A 98 15.13 10.37 0.50
C VAL A 98 14.51 10.05 -0.85
N ASN A 99 14.12 8.79 -1.01
CA ASN A 99 13.32 8.31 -2.13
C ASN A 99 11.95 7.89 -1.61
N PHE A 100 10.90 8.29 -2.32
CA PHE A 100 9.55 7.78 -2.11
C PHE A 100 9.09 7.08 -3.38
N GLN A 101 8.47 5.92 -3.20
CA GLN A 101 7.86 5.18 -4.29
C GLN A 101 6.47 4.70 -3.88
N CYS A 102 5.52 4.92 -4.78
CA CYS A 102 4.09 4.74 -4.58
C CYS A 102 3.59 3.58 -5.43
N CYS A 103 2.62 2.83 -4.92
CA CYS A 103 1.90 1.82 -5.67
C CYS A 103 0.40 1.86 -5.32
N ARG A 104 -0.42 1.45 -6.29
CA ARG A 104 -1.88 1.35 -6.22
C ARG A 104 -2.32 0.07 -6.93
N GLY A 105 -3.53 -0.41 -6.67
CA GLY A 105 -4.21 -1.45 -7.46
C GLY A 105 -4.19 -2.87 -6.88
N TYR A 106 -3.46 -3.12 -5.78
CA TYR A 106 -3.55 -4.39 -5.05
C TYR A 106 -3.01 -4.25 -3.62
N ASP A 107 -3.45 -5.14 -2.74
CA ASP A 107 -3.07 -5.12 -1.32
C ASP A 107 -1.58 -5.44 -1.11
N MET A 108 -1.00 -4.81 -0.09
CA MET A 108 0.39 -4.93 0.32
C MET A 108 1.40 -4.65 -0.80
N CYS A 109 1.03 -3.85 -1.80
CA CYS A 109 1.89 -3.59 -2.96
C CYS A 109 3.26 -2.98 -2.60
N ASN A 110 3.34 -2.30 -1.44
CA ASN A 110 4.56 -1.66 -0.97
C ASN A 110 5.57 -2.62 -0.32
N GLU A 111 5.25 -3.90 -0.11
CA GLU A 111 6.23 -4.89 0.39
C GLU A 111 7.28 -5.28 -0.66
N ARG A 112 7.01 -5.03 -1.96
CA ARG A 112 7.87 -5.44 -3.08
C ARG A 112 8.68 -4.29 -3.69
N ILE A 113 8.69 -3.13 -3.05
CA ILE A 113 9.38 -1.91 -3.50
C ILE A 113 10.80 -1.82 -2.92
#